data_AF-A0A662K8N2-F1
#
_entry.id   AF-A0A662K8N2-F1
#
_cell.length_a   1.000
_cell.length_b   1.000
_cell.length_c   1.000
_cell.angle_alpha   90.00
_cell.angle_beta   90.00
_cell.angle_gamma   90.00
#
_symmetry.space_group_name_H-M   'P 1'
#
loop_
_entity.id
_entity.type
_entity.pdbx_description
1 polymer ?
#
loop_
_entity_poly.entity_id
_entity_poly.type
_entity_poly.pdbx_seq_one_letter_code
_entity_poly.pdbx_strand_id
1 'polypeptide(L)'
;ALNKRSTVEQIQNAIDVCIKCEVYPITTWMITPDDDVESVLRTIRFWRRNQIKCKPFFETPYVATPLFEKYKDKIIDYFLEDEEKRRIAELEREGKTEEVERIKDRALERYVERLGDATDLTINLNPNFDDLQMLGLQQAMFEQDERRIIKWREKRIRS
;
A
#
# COMPACT_ATOMS: atom_id res chain seq x y z
N ALA A 1 6.60 -6.96 -5.10
CA ALA A 1 6.67 -5.98 -6.20
C ALA A 1 5.65 -6.36 -7.25
N LEU A 2 4.95 -5.39 -7.84
CA LEU A 2 4.03 -5.61 -8.96
C LEU A 2 4.74 -6.42 -10.03
N ASN A 3 4.19 -7.58 -10.44
CA ASN A 3 4.78 -8.45 -11.46
C ASN A 3 4.65 -7.86 -12.89
N LYS A 4 4.56 -6.53 -12.99
CA LYS A 4 4.62 -5.76 -14.22
C LYS A 4 6.08 -5.76 -14.65
N ARG A 5 6.40 -6.56 -15.66
CA ARG A 5 7.74 -6.70 -16.24
C ARG A 5 8.18 -5.46 -17.04
N SER A 6 7.73 -4.28 -16.64
CA SER A 6 7.96 -3.02 -17.32
C SER A 6 9.15 -2.29 -16.70
N THR A 7 10.07 -1.81 -17.52
CA THR A 7 11.22 -1.01 -17.08
C THR A 7 10.91 0.48 -17.10
N VAL A 8 11.70 1.27 -16.37
CA VAL A 8 11.60 2.75 -16.40
C VAL A 8 11.80 3.29 -17.81
N GLU A 9 12.69 2.68 -18.59
CA GLU A 9 12.94 3.03 -19.99
C GLU A 9 11.71 2.78 -20.88
N GLN A 10 11.03 1.65 -20.70
CA GLN A 10 9.79 1.36 -21.43
C GLN A 10 8.67 2.36 -21.08
N ILE A 11 8.56 2.74 -19.81
CA ILE A 11 7.60 3.76 -19.37
C ILE A 11 7.96 5.13 -19.97
N GLN A 12 9.24 5.50 -19.99
CA GLN A 12 9.69 6.76 -20.60
C GLN A 12 9.37 6.78 -22.11
N ASN A 13 9.71 5.72 -22.83
CA ASN A 13 9.40 5.62 -24.26
C ASN A 13 7.89 5.72 -24.53
N ALA A 14 7.06 5.11 -23.68
CA ALA A 14 5.60 5.24 -23.81
C ALA A 14 5.13 6.69 -23.64
N ILE A 15 5.68 7.42 -22.66
CA ILE A 15 5.38 8.85 -22.46
C ILE A 15 5.82 9.66 -23.70
N ASP A 16 7.03 9.43 -24.19
CA ASP A 16 7.59 10.17 -25.33
C ASP A 16 6.76 9.96 -26.60
N VAL A 17 6.31 8.72 -26.85
CA VAL A 17 5.43 8.40 -27.99
C VAL A 17 4.07 9.08 -27.84
N CYS A 18 3.46 9.05 -26.64
CA CYS A 18 2.20 9.75 -26.40
C CYS A 18 2.32 11.25 -26.73
N ILE A 19 3.35 11.91 -26.20
CA ILE A 19 3.59 13.34 -26.44
C ILE A 19 3.83 13.62 -27.92
N LYS A 20 4.63 12.79 -28.61
CA LYS A 20 4.88 12.92 -30.06
C LYS A 20 3.60 12.81 -30.89
N CYS A 21 2.63 12.03 -30.42
CA CYS A 21 1.32 11.88 -31.04
C CYS A 21 0.29 12.91 -30.53
N GLU A 22 0.72 13.96 -29.83
CA GLU A 22 -0.15 15.00 -29.25
C GLU A 22 -1.19 14.45 -28.25
N VAL A 23 -0.90 13.30 -27.65
CA VAL A 23 -1.70 12.69 -26.58
C VAL A 23 -1.02 12.95 -25.25
N TYR A 24 -1.68 13.66 -24.34
CA TYR A 24 -1.18 13.83 -22.98
C TYR A 24 -1.49 12.59 -22.12
N PRO A 25 -0.48 11.83 -21.66
CA PRO A 25 -0.73 10.60 -20.94
C PRO A 25 -1.18 10.88 -19.49
N ILE A 26 -2.36 10.39 -19.12
CA ILE A 26 -2.79 10.32 -17.72
C ILE A 26 -2.26 9.02 -17.13
N THR A 27 -1.45 9.10 -16.07
CA THR A 27 -0.81 7.94 -15.45
C THR A 27 -1.34 7.71 -14.03
N THR A 28 -1.39 6.44 -13.65
CA THR A 28 -1.71 6.01 -12.28
C THR A 28 -0.48 5.38 -11.65
N TRP A 29 -0.33 5.60 -10.35
CA TRP A 29 0.79 5.11 -9.57
C TRP A 29 0.28 4.56 -8.24
N MET A 30 1.02 3.61 -7.68
CA MET A 30 0.67 2.96 -6.43
C MET A 30 1.86 3.01 -5.48
N ILE A 31 1.58 3.19 -4.20
CA ILE A 31 2.52 2.93 -3.10
C ILE A 31 2.31 1.48 -2.69
N THR A 32 3.36 0.69 -2.81
CA THR A 32 3.38 -0.76 -2.59
C THR A 32 3.97 -1.11 -1.21
N PRO A 33 3.77 -2.33 -0.71
CA PRO A 33 4.38 -2.79 0.54
C PRO A 33 5.91 -2.76 0.51
N ASP A 34 6.52 -2.80 -0.67
CA ASP A 34 7.97 -2.84 -0.84
C ASP A 34 8.57 -1.44 -1.00
N ASP A 35 7.75 -0.38 -1.11
CA ASP A 35 8.26 0.98 -1.24
C ASP A 35 8.96 1.45 0.04
N ASP A 36 10.07 2.12 -0.16
CA ASP A 36 10.91 2.77 0.83
C ASP A 36 11.14 4.24 0.43
N VAL A 37 11.90 4.96 1.24
CA VAL A 37 12.18 6.38 0.96
C VAL A 37 12.87 6.57 -0.39
N GLU A 38 13.79 5.68 -0.77
CA GLU A 38 14.60 5.87 -1.98
C GLU A 38 13.81 5.58 -3.25
N SER A 39 13.02 4.51 -3.26
CA SER A 39 12.08 4.18 -4.34
C SER A 39 11.02 5.27 -4.54
N VAL A 40 10.49 5.83 -3.45
CA VAL A 40 9.58 6.98 -3.51
C VAL A 40 10.27 8.21 -4.10
N LEU A 41 11.48 8.55 -3.64
CA LEU A 41 12.24 9.68 -4.18
C LEU A 41 12.53 9.52 -5.68
N ARG A 42 12.91 8.30 -6.10
CA ARG A 42 13.11 7.97 -7.52
C ARG A 42 11.83 8.18 -8.33
N THR A 43 10.69 7.75 -7.80
CA THR A 43 9.37 7.91 -8.45
C THR A 43 9.00 9.38 -8.62
N ILE A 44 9.09 10.21 -7.58
CA ILE A 44 8.70 11.63 -7.70
C ILE A 44 9.67 12.44 -8.56
N ARG A 45 10.96 12.08 -8.60
CA ARG A 45 11.92 12.67 -9.54
C ARG A 45 11.59 12.31 -10.98
N PHE A 46 11.17 11.07 -11.23
CA PHE A 46 10.67 10.66 -12.53
C PHE A 46 9.42 11.45 -12.93
N TRP A 47 8.49 11.69 -12.00
CA TRP A 47 7.30 12.50 -12.25
C TRP A 47 7.66 13.95 -12.60
N ARG A 48 8.55 14.58 -11.82
CA ARG A 48 9.02 15.95 -12.05
C ARG A 48 9.60 16.12 -13.45
N ARG A 49 10.50 15.23 -13.85
CA ARG A 49 11.14 15.28 -15.17
C ARG A 49 10.13 15.17 -16.31
N ASN A 50 9.07 14.39 -16.11
CA ASN A 50 8.03 14.14 -17.11
C ASN A 50 6.78 15.01 -16.94
N GLN A 51 6.81 16.02 -16.06
CA GLN A 51 5.67 16.88 -15.74
C GLN A 51 4.39 16.11 -15.33
N ILE A 52 4.56 14.91 -14.78
CA ILE A 52 3.44 14.07 -14.32
C ILE A 52 2.94 14.63 -13.00
N LYS A 53 1.62 14.82 -12.90
CA LYS A 53 0.94 15.13 -11.64
C LYS A 53 -0.17 14.12 -11.41
N CYS A 54 0.00 13.29 -10.38
CA CYS A 54 -1.01 12.31 -9.99
C CYS A 54 -0.95 12.08 -8.47
N LYS A 55 -2.07 11.68 -7.87
CA LYS A 55 -2.13 11.21 -6.49
C LYS A 55 -1.99 9.69 -6.52
N PRO A 56 -0.96 9.09 -5.91
CA PRO A 56 -0.82 7.64 -5.93
C PRO A 56 -1.85 6.97 -5.01
N PHE A 57 -2.28 5.76 -5.38
CA PHE A 57 -3.15 4.92 -4.55
C PHE A 57 -2.31 4.01 -3.66
N PHE A 58 -2.89 3.44 -2.60
CA PHE A 58 -2.25 2.36 -1.86
C PHE A 58 -2.53 1.03 -2.56
N GLU A 59 -1.55 0.12 -2.56
CA GLU A 59 -1.78 -1.23 -3.08
C GLU A 59 -2.72 -2.00 -2.13
N THR A 60 -3.93 -2.30 -2.61
CA THR A 60 -5.01 -2.90 -1.82
C THR A 60 -5.13 -4.41 -2.09
N PRO A 61 -5.12 -5.28 -1.05
CA PRO A 61 -5.13 -6.74 -1.22
C PRO A 61 -6.53 -7.31 -1.48
N TYR A 62 -7.14 -7.05 -2.64
CA TYR A 62 -8.47 -7.60 -2.96
C TYR A 62 -8.56 -9.13 -2.80
N VAL A 63 -9.69 -9.61 -2.27
CA VAL A 63 -9.97 -11.04 -2.09
C VAL A 63 -9.69 -11.81 -3.38
N ALA A 64 -9.14 -13.03 -3.25
CA ALA A 64 -8.74 -13.90 -4.35
C ALA A 64 -7.58 -13.37 -5.22
N THR A 65 -6.83 -12.36 -4.76
CA THR A 65 -5.56 -11.96 -5.38
C THR A 65 -4.37 -12.60 -4.69
N PRO A 66 -3.22 -12.81 -5.39
CA PRO A 66 -1.99 -13.26 -4.74
C PRO A 66 -1.52 -12.34 -3.60
N LEU A 67 -1.84 -11.04 -3.69
CA LEU A 67 -1.51 -10.08 -2.64
C LEU A 67 -2.33 -10.34 -1.38
N PHE A 68 -3.63 -10.63 -1.52
CA PHE A 68 -4.48 -11.04 -0.41
C PHE A 68 -3.96 -12.30 0.26
N GLU A 69 -3.69 -13.36 -0.51
CA GLU A 69 -3.17 -14.61 0.06
C GLU A 69 -1.84 -14.40 0.79
N LYS A 70 -0.96 -13.55 0.25
CA LYS A 70 0.32 -13.22 0.88
C LYS A 70 0.15 -12.51 2.24
N TYR A 71 -0.86 -11.65 2.37
CA TYR A 71 -1.05 -10.81 3.55
C TYR A 71 -2.26 -11.21 4.41
N LYS A 72 -2.88 -12.36 4.15
CA LYS A 72 -4.14 -12.80 4.79
C LYS A 72 -4.07 -12.75 6.31
N ASP A 73 -3.02 -13.30 6.92
CA ASP A 73 -2.87 -13.32 8.38
C ASP A 73 -2.72 -11.90 8.97
N LYS A 74 -1.99 -11.02 8.27
CA LYS A 74 -1.85 -9.61 8.67
C LYS A 74 -3.18 -8.86 8.56
N ILE A 75 -3.98 -9.17 7.52
CA ILE A 75 -5.33 -8.61 7.35
C ILE A 75 -6.22 -9.05 8.50
N ILE A 76 -6.25 -10.35 8.81
CA ILE A 76 -7.02 -10.88 9.94
C ILE A 76 -6.61 -10.18 11.24
N ASP A 77 -5.32 -10.12 11.56
CA ASP A 77 -4.85 -9.50 12.80
C ASP A 77 -5.19 -8.00 12.91
N TYR A 78 -5.15 -7.26 11.79
CA TYR A 78 -5.50 -5.83 11.75
C TYR A 78 -6.98 -5.59 12.05
N PHE A 79 -7.86 -6.50 11.60
CA PHE A 79 -9.31 -6.38 11.76
C PHE A 79 -9.86 -7.15 12.96
N LEU A 80 -9.03 -7.81 13.76
CA LEU A 80 -9.42 -8.42 15.02
C LEU A 80 -9.47 -7.39 16.15
N GLU A 81 -10.57 -7.40 16.91
CA GLU A 81 -10.72 -6.61 18.12
C GLU A 81 -9.91 -7.22 19.28
N ASP A 82 -9.48 -6.42 20.26
CA ASP A 82 -8.64 -6.89 21.38
C ASP A 82 -9.28 -8.05 22.17
N GLU A 83 -10.61 -8.04 22.30
CA GLU A 83 -11.37 -9.11 22.94
C GLU A 83 -11.40 -10.39 22.11
N GLU A 84 -11.47 -10.28 20.78
CA GLU A 84 -11.42 -11.41 19.87
C GLU A 84 -10.02 -12.04 19.88
N LYS A 85 -8.95 -11.24 19.94
CA LYS A 85 -7.58 -11.74 20.11
C LYS A 85 -7.41 -12.52 21.41
N ARG A 86 -7.93 -11.99 22.53
CA ARG A 86 -7.94 -12.71 23.82
C ARG A 86 -8.74 -14.02 23.73
N ARG A 87 -9.89 -13.98 23.06
CA ARG A 87 -10.76 -15.14 22.91
C ARG A 87 -10.13 -16.24 22.05
N ILE A 88 -9.45 -15.88 20.97
CA ILE A 88 -8.69 -16.82 20.14
C ILE A 88 -7.65 -17.55 21.00
N ALA A 89 -6.87 -16.82 21.80
CA ALA A 89 -5.84 -17.42 22.67
C ALA A 89 -6.41 -18.37 23.75
N GLU A 90 -7.66 -18.21 24.17
CA GLU A 90 -8.37 -19.16 25.03
C GLU A 90 -8.80 -20.40 24.25
N LEU A 91 -9.47 -20.20 23.11
CA LEU A 91 -10.00 -21.27 22.28
C LEU A 91 -8.89 -22.19 21.74
N GLU A 92 -7.73 -21.63 21.38
CA GLU A 92 -6.56 -22.40 20.97
C GLU A 92 -6.07 -23.33 22.09
N ARG A 93 -6.04 -22.86 23.35
CA ARG A 93 -5.70 -23.70 24.51
C ARG A 93 -6.74 -24.79 24.78
N GLU A 94 -7.99 -24.53 24.42
CA GLU A 94 -9.10 -25.49 24.52
C GLU A 94 -9.18 -26.46 23.32
N GLY A 95 -8.33 -26.30 22.30
CA GLY A 95 -8.37 -27.12 21.08
C GLY A 95 -9.58 -26.85 20.17
N LYS A 96 -10.19 -25.68 20.30
CA LYS A 96 -11.44 -25.27 19.63
C LYS A 96 -11.19 -24.57 18.30
N THR A 97 -10.68 -25.33 17.33
CA THR A 97 -10.24 -24.79 16.03
C THR A 97 -11.39 -24.18 15.21
N GLU A 98 -12.58 -24.78 15.22
CA GLU A 98 -13.72 -24.26 14.45
C GLU A 98 -14.19 -22.89 14.97
N GLU A 99 -14.19 -22.68 16.29
CA GLU A 99 -14.52 -21.39 16.89
C GLU A 99 -13.48 -20.32 16.56
N VAL A 100 -12.19 -20.68 16.50
CA VAL A 100 -11.13 -19.76 16.10
C VAL A 100 -11.34 -19.30 14.65
N GLU A 101 -11.60 -20.22 13.73
CA GLU A 101 -11.83 -19.88 12.33
C GLU A 101 -13.07 -19.01 12.15
N ARG A 102 -14.17 -19.28 12.87
CA ARG A 102 -15.37 -18.41 12.87
C ARG A 102 -15.06 -16.97 13.29
N ILE A 103 -14.14 -16.75 14.23
CA ILE A 103 -13.73 -15.39 14.64
C ILE A 103 -12.88 -14.74 13.54
N LYS A 104 -11.96 -15.48 12.92
CA LYS A 104 -11.16 -14.97 11.79
C LYS A 104 -12.01 -14.62 10.58
N ASP A 105 -13.05 -15.41 10.28
CA ASP A 105 -14.00 -15.13 9.20
C ASP A 105 -14.72 -13.80 9.43
N ARG A 106 -15.16 -13.50 10.66
CA ARG A 106 -15.74 -12.20 11.01
C ARG A 106 -14.76 -11.02 10.81
N ALA A 107 -13.48 -11.22 11.11
CA ALA A 107 -12.47 -10.20 10.81
C ALA A 107 -12.30 -9.97 9.31
N LEU A 108 -12.37 -11.03 8.50
CA LEU A 108 -12.37 -10.94 7.04
C LEU A 108 -13.63 -10.28 6.49
N GLU A 109 -14.81 -10.50 7.08
CA GLU A 109 -16.05 -9.80 6.72
C GLU A 109 -15.89 -8.28 6.89
N ARG A 110 -15.39 -7.82 8.05
CA ARG A 110 -15.09 -6.40 8.30
C ARG A 110 -14.09 -5.83 7.29
N TYR A 111 -13.09 -6.63 6.90
CA TYR A 111 -12.15 -6.26 5.86
C TYR A 111 -12.84 -6.06 4.50
N VAL A 112 -13.70 -6.99 4.09
CA VAL A 112 -14.44 -6.91 2.83
C VAL A 112 -15.39 -5.71 2.80
N GLU A 113 -16.05 -5.40 3.92
CA GLU A 113 -16.87 -4.18 4.03
C GLU A 113 -16.04 -2.91 3.85
N ARG A 114 -14.82 -2.88 4.40
CA ARG A 114 -13.90 -1.73 4.28
C ARG A 114 -13.33 -1.56 2.86
N LEU A 115 -13.31 -2.60 2.04
CA LEU A 115 -12.84 -2.53 0.64
C LEU A 115 -13.73 -1.68 -0.29
N GLY A 116 -14.93 -1.32 0.14
CA GLY A 116 -15.91 -0.59 -0.68
C GLY A 116 -15.44 0.77 -1.21
N ASP A 117 -14.43 1.39 -0.58
CA ASP A 117 -13.80 2.64 -1.05
C ASP A 117 -12.32 2.43 -1.40
N ALA A 118 -12.03 2.33 -2.70
CA ALA A 118 -10.68 2.11 -3.22
C ALA A 118 -9.76 3.35 -3.13
N THR A 119 -10.25 4.48 -2.63
CA THR A 119 -9.45 5.71 -2.46
C THR A 119 -8.85 5.87 -1.06
N ASP A 120 -9.35 5.09 -0.10
CA ASP A 120 -8.91 5.08 1.30
C ASP A 120 -7.75 4.11 1.55
N LEU A 121 -6.95 4.40 2.58
CA LEU A 121 -6.03 3.42 3.15
C LEU A 121 -6.86 2.35 3.90
N THR A 122 -7.15 1.23 3.24
CA THR A 122 -7.91 0.12 3.85
C THR A 122 -7.10 -0.64 4.88
N ILE A 123 -5.83 -0.92 4.57
CA ILE A 123 -4.86 -1.56 5.46
C ILE A 123 -3.45 -1.17 5.05
N ASN A 124 -2.59 -0.92 6.03
CA ASN A 124 -1.19 -0.64 5.76
C ASN A 124 -0.37 -1.93 5.67
N LEU A 125 0.02 -2.28 4.45
CA LEU A 125 0.86 -3.44 4.18
C LEU A 125 2.36 -3.14 4.29
N ASN A 126 2.77 -1.87 4.28
CA ASN A 126 4.16 -1.45 4.23
C ASN A 126 4.81 -1.56 5.61
N PRO A 127 5.97 -2.25 5.76
CA PRO A 127 6.65 -2.38 7.03
C PRO A 127 7.54 -1.18 7.37
N ASN A 128 7.85 -0.34 6.38
CA ASN A 128 8.69 0.82 6.58
C ASN A 128 7.90 1.94 7.24
N PHE A 129 6.64 2.16 6.87
CA PHE A 129 5.83 3.32 7.32
C PHE A 129 4.64 2.88 8.18
N ASP A 130 4.33 3.62 9.24
CA ASP A 130 3.05 3.50 9.95
C ASP A 130 1.89 4.15 9.16
N ASP A 131 0.65 3.97 9.62
CA ASP A 131 -0.55 4.42 8.89
C ASP A 131 -0.57 5.93 8.64
N LEU A 132 -0.15 6.73 9.63
CA LEU A 132 -0.10 8.18 9.51
C LEU A 132 1.02 8.61 8.55
N GLN A 133 2.15 7.92 8.61
CA GLN A 133 3.26 8.12 7.69
C GLN A 133 2.87 7.75 6.26
N MET A 134 2.07 6.70 6.04
CA MET A 134 1.55 6.33 4.71
C MET A 134 0.65 7.41 4.12
N LEU A 135 -0.28 7.95 4.90
CA LEU A 135 -1.13 9.07 4.46
C LEU A 135 -0.29 10.33 4.17
N GLY A 136 0.67 10.65 5.03
CA GLY A 136 1.58 11.76 4.79
C GLY A 136 2.48 11.54 3.58
N LEU A 137 2.87 10.28 3.29
CA LEU A 137 3.71 9.91 2.16
C LEU A 137 2.94 10.15 0.86
N GLN A 138 1.70 9.70 0.80
CA GLN A 138 0.79 9.92 -0.33
C GLN A 138 0.65 11.42 -0.63
N GLN A 139 0.44 12.23 0.40
CA GLN A 139 0.34 13.69 0.24
C GLN A 139 1.67 14.31 -0.22
N ALA A 140 2.80 13.92 0.38
CA ALA A 140 4.11 14.42 -0.01
C ALA A 140 4.48 14.02 -1.45
N MET A 141 4.09 12.83 -1.89
CA MET A 141 4.25 12.39 -3.28
C MET A 141 3.38 13.20 -4.24
N PHE A 142 2.12 13.43 -3.89
CA PHE A 142 1.20 14.26 -4.68
C PHE A 142 1.71 15.71 -4.84
N GLU A 143 2.27 16.28 -3.77
CA GLU A 143 2.91 17.60 -3.76
C GLU A 143 4.32 17.60 -4.38
N GLN A 144 4.90 16.42 -4.60
CA GLN A 144 6.30 16.23 -5.03
C GLN A 144 7.31 16.91 -4.08
N ASP A 145 7.03 16.87 -2.78
CA ASP A 145 7.86 17.45 -1.72
C ASP A 145 9.01 16.50 -1.30
N GLU A 146 10.07 16.53 -2.10
CA GLU A 146 11.32 15.80 -1.80
C GLU A 146 11.89 16.13 -0.41
N ARG A 147 11.77 17.39 0.05
CA ARG A 147 12.36 17.81 1.32
C ARG A 147 11.68 17.12 2.48
N ARG A 148 10.35 17.03 2.45
CA ARG A 148 9.55 16.33 3.47
C ARG A 148 9.88 14.84 3.53
N ILE A 149 10.02 14.19 2.38
CA ILE A 149 10.37 12.76 2.28
C ILE A 149 11.80 12.50 2.79
N ILE A 150 12.77 13.34 2.43
CA ILE A 150 14.16 13.22 2.91
C ILE A 150 14.23 13.38 4.44
N LYS A 151 13.47 14.32 5.02
CA LYS A 151 13.45 14.54 6.47
C LYS A 151 13.00 13.31 7.25
N TRP A 152 12.11 12.48 6.68
CA TRP A 152 11.67 11.22 7.31
C TRP A 152 12.79 10.17 7.36
N ARG A 153 13.64 10.11 6.33
CA ARG A 153 14.86 9.28 6.33
C ARG A 153 15.72 9.56 7.55
N GLU A 154 15.96 10.84 7.82
CA GLU A 154 16.89 11.28 8.87
C GLU A 154 16.34 11.10 10.28
N LYS A 155 15.01 11.08 10.45
CA LYS A 155 14.39 10.80 11.75
C LYS A 155 14.53 9.33 12.14
N ARG A 156 14.42 8.41 11.17
CA ARG A 156 14.58 6.95 11.40
C ARG A 156 16.01 6.52 11.72
N ILE A 157 17.02 7.24 11.22
CA ILE A 157 18.43 6.95 11.55
C ILE A 157 18.77 7.36 12.99
N ARG A 158 17.97 8.25 13.59
CA ARG A 158 18.22 8.84 14.92
C ARG A 158 17.36 8.23 16.05
N SER A 159 16.48 7.29 15.73
CA SER A 159 15.60 6.56 16.65
C SER A 159 16.03 5.11 16.74
#